data_AF-A0A7I9YGF1-F1
#
_entry.id   AF-A0A7I9YGF1-F1
#
_cell.length_a   1.000
_cell.length_b   1.000
_cell.length_c   1.000
_cell.angle_alpha   90.00
_cell.angle_beta   90.00
_cell.angle_gamma   90.00
#
_symmetry.space_group_name_H-M   'P 1'
#
loop_
_entity.id
_entity.type
_entity.pdbx_description
1 polymer ?
#
loop_
_entity_poly.entity_id
_entity_poly.type
_entity_poly.pdbx_seq_one_letter_code
_entity_poly.pdbx_strand_id
1 'polypeptide(L)' 'MATNPPTSNEYVSAEYLAQYLNVHKRTIQNFARRGAFKTYRLGPKLVRHNLAEVLAAMADQ' A
#
# COMPACT_ATOMS: atom_id res chain seq x y z
N MET A 1 9.32 -17.00 -13.92
CA MET A 1 9.45 -15.79 -13.10
C MET A 1 8.90 -16.14 -11.72
N ALA A 2 9.69 -16.08 -10.66
CA ALA A 2 9.26 -16.47 -9.32
C ALA A 2 8.41 -15.34 -8.71
N THR A 3 7.09 -15.46 -8.76
CA THR A 3 6.18 -14.64 -7.95
C THR A 3 6.04 -15.29 -6.59
N ASN A 4 6.98 -14.99 -5.67
CA ASN A 4 6.77 -15.31 -4.26
C ASN A 4 5.50 -14.57 -3.79
N PRO A 5 4.60 -15.22 -3.06
CA PRO A 5 3.45 -14.54 -2.48
C PRO A 5 3.97 -13.43 -1.57
N PRO A 6 3.43 -12.20 -1.68
CA PRO A 6 3.90 -11.10 -0.88
C PRO A 6 3.70 -11.43 0.59
N THR A 7 4.77 -11.38 1.36
CA THR A 7 4.70 -11.62 2.81
C THR A 7 4.09 -10.39 3.48
N SER A 8 3.31 -10.57 4.54
CA SER A 8 2.56 -9.51 5.22
C SER A 8 3.42 -8.30 5.64
N ASN A 9 4.73 -8.46 5.77
CA ASN A 9 5.66 -7.38 6.14
C ASN A 9 6.35 -6.69 4.95
N GLU A 10 5.82 -6.85 3.74
CA GLU A 10 6.42 -6.29 2.54
C GLU A 10 6.03 -4.81 2.34
N TYR A 11 7.04 -4.00 1.98
CA TYR A 11 6.89 -2.58 1.71
C TYR A 11 6.69 -2.33 0.22
N VAL A 12 5.44 -2.14 -0.17
CA VAL A 12 5.00 -2.04 -1.56
C VAL A 12 4.70 -0.59 -1.96
N SER A 13 4.73 -0.32 -3.26
CA SER A 13 4.35 1.00 -3.79
C SER A 13 2.82 1.14 -3.83
N ALA A 14 2.33 2.38 -3.86
CA ALA A 14 0.91 2.65 -4.07
C ALA A 14 0.40 2.11 -5.42
N GLU A 15 1.29 1.95 -6.40
CA GLU A 15 0.98 1.44 -7.73
C GLU A 15 0.74 -0.07 -7.70
N TYR A 16 1.58 -0.80 -6.96
CA TYR A 16 1.39 -2.22 -6.71
C TYR A 16 0.09 -2.47 -5.94
N LEU A 17 -0.18 -1.68 -4.88
CA LEU A 17 -1.42 -1.78 -4.11
C LEU A 17 -2.66 -1.53 -4.96
N ALA A 18 -2.61 -0.55 -5.85
CA ALA A 18 -3.70 -0.23 -6.76
C ALA A 18 -4.04 -1.43 -7.67
N GLN A 19 -3.01 -2.09 -8.21
CA GLN A 19 -3.19 -3.29 -9.04
C GLN A 19 -3.69 -4.47 -8.21
N TYR A 20 -3.09 -4.71 -7.05
CA TYR A 20 -3.43 -5.83 -6.18
C TYR A 20 -4.87 -5.76 -5.66
N LEU A 21 -5.30 -4.58 -5.22
CA LEU A 21 -6.65 -4.35 -4.70
C LEU A 21 -7.67 -4.02 -5.80
N ASN A 22 -7.24 -3.94 -7.07
CA ASN A 22 -8.05 -3.51 -8.19
C ASN A 22 -8.79 -2.16 -7.93
N VAL A 23 -8.06 -1.19 -7.38
CA VAL A 23 -8.56 0.16 -7.10
C VAL A 23 -7.69 1.21 -7.76
N HIS A 24 -8.24 2.40 -7.98
CA HIS A 24 -7.45 3.49 -8.55
C HIS A 24 -6.35 3.95 -7.58
N LYS A 25 -5.14 4.24 -8.08
CA LYS A 25 -4.00 4.74 -7.28
C LYS A 25 -4.35 5.95 -6.40
N ARG A 26 -5.22 6.81 -6.90
CA ARG A 26 -5.71 8.01 -6.19
C ARG A 26 -6.49 7.63 -4.92
N THR A 27 -7.18 6.50 -4.92
CA THR A 27 -7.89 5.94 -3.75
C THR A 27 -6.89 5.59 -2.65
N ILE A 28 -5.83 4.83 -2.97
CA ILE A 28 -4.75 4.50 -2.03
C ILE A 28 -4.11 5.78 -1.46
N GLN A 29 -3.81 6.76 -2.32
CA GLN A 29 -3.24 8.04 -1.88
C GLN A 29 -4.18 8.86 -0.99
N ASN A 30 -5.48 8.80 -1.22
CA ASN A 30 -6.47 9.47 -0.39
C ASN A 30 -6.55 8.81 0.99
N PHE A 31 -6.55 7.47 1.06
CA PHE A 31 -6.50 6.76 2.33
C PHE A 31 -5.21 7.02 3.11
N ALA A 32 -4.06 7.02 2.42
CA ALA A 32 -2.79 7.40 3.02
C ALA A 32 -2.84 8.84 3.58
N ARG A 33 -3.42 9.79 2.83
CA ARG A 33 -3.59 11.19 3.28
C ARG A 33 -4.56 11.33 4.45
N ARG A 34 -5.56 10.45 4.56
CA ARG A 34 -6.48 10.39 5.70
C ARG A 34 -5.86 9.72 6.93
N GLY A 35 -4.66 9.15 6.81
CA GLY A 35 -3.98 8.47 7.92
C GLY A 35 -4.51 7.05 8.18
N ALA A 36 -5.18 6.42 7.21
CA ALA A 36 -5.72 5.07 7.38
C ALA A 36 -4.64 3.99 7.62
N PHE A 37 -3.40 4.23 7.15
CA PHE A 37 -2.24 3.35 7.34
C PHE A 37 -0.94 4.16 7.27
N LYS A 38 0.17 3.60 7.78
CA LYS A 38 1.43 4.34 7.77
C LYS A 38 2.01 4.45 6.38
N THR A 39 2.64 5.59 6.16
CA THR A 39 3.28 5.94 4.91
C THR A 39 4.78 6.14 5.15
N TYR A 40 5.60 5.29 4.56
CA TYR A 40 7.05 5.29 4.75
C TYR A 40 7.70 6.03 3.60
N ARG A 41 8.33 7.17 3.90
CA ARG A 41 9.10 7.94 2.91
C ARG A 41 10.55 7.48 2.95
N LEU A 42 11.01 6.87 1.86
CA LEU A 42 12.41 6.46 1.66
C LEU A 42 13.23 7.52 0.92
N GLY A 43 12.57 8.55 0.39
CA GLY A 43 13.20 9.68 -0.26
C GLY A 43 12.18 10.76 -0.61
N PRO A 44 12.60 11.85 -1.27
CA PRO A 44 11.74 13.00 -1.56
C PRO A 44 10.52 12.65 -2.43
N LYS A 45 10.60 11.59 -3.26
CA LYS A 45 9.50 11.09 -4.09
C LYS A 45 9.19 9.61 -3.90
N LEU A 46 10.00 8.90 -3.11
CA LEU A 46 9.86 7.45 -2.93
C LEU A 46 9.06 7.15 -1.67
N VAL A 47 7.85 6.64 -1.87
CA VAL A 47 6.92 6.31 -0.81
C VAL A 47 6.58 4.82 -0.89
N ARG A 48 6.63 4.15 0.25
CA ARG A 48 6.23 2.75 0.42
C ARG A 48 5.21 2.61 1.53
N HIS A 49 4.43 1.54 1.44
CA HIS A 49 3.36 1.21 2.37
C HIS A 49 3.53 -0.25 2.79
N ASN A 50 3.31 -0.52 4.08
CA ASN A 50 3.28 -1.89 4.56
C ASN A 50 1.99 -2.56 4.06
N LEU A 51 2.12 -3.69 3.37
CA LEU A 51 0.99 -4.38 2.77
C LEU A 51 -0.05 -4.81 3.81
N ALA A 52 0.36 -5.38 4.94
CA ALA A 52 -0.56 -5.84 5.98
C ALA A 52 -1.35 -4.71 6.61
N GLU A 53 -0.72 -3.56 6.89
CA GLU A 53 -1.44 -2.39 7.44
C GLU A 53 -2.51 -1.89 6.46
N VAL A 54 -2.19 -1.86 5.17
CA VAL A 54 -3.15 -1.43 4.13
C VAL A 54 -4.31 -2.41 4.02
N LEU A 55 -4.03 -3.71 4.02
CA LEU A 55 -5.06 -4.73 3.97
C LEU A 55 -5.97 -4.69 5.20
N ALA A 56 -5.38 -4.54 6.40
CA ALA A 56 -6.15 -4.40 7.63
C ALA A 56 -7.05 -3.15 7.60
N ALA A 57 -6.51 -2.00 7.16
CA ALA A 57 -7.27 -0.76 7.05
C ALA A 57 -8.38 -0.81 5.99
N MET A 58 -8.23 -1.63 4.96
CA MET A 58 -9.25 -1.84 3.91
C MET A 58 -10.31 -2.85 4.32
N ALA A 59 -9.98 -3.81 5.18
CA ALA A 59 -10.94 -4.79 5.71
C ALA A 59 -11.89 -4.19 6.75
N ASP A 60 -11.51 -3.07 7.37
CA ASP A 60 -12.28 -2.38 8.43
C ASP A 60 -13.21 -1.26 7.91
N GLN A 61 -13.41 -1.17 6.57
CA GLN A 61 -14.31 -0.21 5.90
C GLN A 61 -15.45 -0.90 5.16
#